data_AF-A0A077M6T7-F1
#
_entry.id   AF-A0A077M6T7-F1
#
_cell.length_a   1.000
_cell.length_b   1.000
_cell.length_c   1.000
_cell.angle_alpha   90.00
_cell.angle_beta   90.00
_cell.angle_gamma   90.00
#
_symmetry.space_group_name_H-M   'P 1'
#
loop_
_entity.id
_entity.type
_entity.pdbx_description
1 polymer ?
#
loop_
_entity_poly.entity_id
_entity_poly.type
_entity_poly.pdbx_seq_one_letter_code
_entity_poly.pdbx_strand_id
1 'polypeptide(L)'
;MCGNPLGAGPTRQCQHDLTTIEATSATDDVIAVQARVDSALGGQQVTVLGQAAKPRTYLSDLRHLATLLLHLAGQPGAAQLAPWVTDLKGETEARSRDRGPRWGLRPPEPPALRAGALATADGILTAADVDEAATRLTTWTELTPTTNDGPLGWLADRTVMTPTLTRLVMAARAPHRRLSHHLDNHLGGRMPINLTLIPQVIPNAQYLEHLDGASTSSEDTVRLFASLSLARLHPDVTTWAAAAEALNMPGPMGVRCARACSATMLVSADEWKSRIWRAGKETERRDYRATEAKIHHRLGMTRWFNEWARRNRPDARYGDHDLALTLQWVHVAHAHLDLSPVWRGKRPTANDRAHYRQFAASLDGRQQLDLALALHKRA
;
A
#
# COMPACT_ATOMS: atom_id res chain seq x y z
N MET A 1 16.27 27.81 -43.31
CA MET A 1 15.22 28.85 -43.17
C MET A 1 14.09 28.32 -42.31
N CYS A 2 13.70 29.04 -41.26
CA CYS A 2 12.58 28.69 -40.39
C CYS A 2 11.36 29.06 -41.22
N GLY A 3 10.51 28.08 -41.51
CA GLY A 3 9.52 28.11 -42.60
C GLY A 3 8.36 29.09 -42.42
N ASN A 4 8.61 30.34 -42.02
CA ASN A 4 7.65 31.40 -42.15
C ASN A 4 7.83 32.01 -43.56
N PRO A 5 6.82 31.94 -44.45
CA PRO A 5 6.93 32.55 -45.77
C PRO A 5 7.25 34.04 -45.62
N LEU A 6 8.30 34.48 -46.32
CA LEU A 6 8.67 35.88 -46.45
C LEU A 6 7.50 36.61 -47.13
N GLY A 7 6.63 37.27 -46.37
CA GLY A 7 5.59 38.13 -46.95
C GLY A 7 4.41 38.45 -46.03
N ALA A 8 4.31 39.74 -45.66
CA ALA A 8 3.05 40.45 -45.37
C ALA A 8 2.25 40.11 -44.09
N GLY A 9 2.87 40.14 -42.90
CA GLY A 9 2.14 40.14 -41.63
C GLY A 9 2.79 41.00 -40.54
N PRO A 10 2.02 41.58 -39.59
CA PRO A 10 2.51 42.51 -38.55
C PRO A 10 3.30 41.83 -37.40
N THR A 11 3.56 40.53 -37.50
CA THR A 11 4.21 39.74 -36.45
C THR A 11 5.73 39.76 -36.58
N ARG A 12 6.42 39.95 -35.45
CA ARG A 12 7.90 39.96 -35.33
C ARG A 12 8.50 38.75 -36.04
N GLN A 13 9.35 39.03 -37.04
CA GLN A 13 10.09 38.02 -37.77
C GLN A 13 11.17 37.40 -36.87
N CYS A 14 11.42 36.10 -37.02
CA CYS A 14 12.53 35.44 -36.35
C CYS A 14 13.85 35.99 -36.91
N GLN A 15 14.60 36.74 -36.12
CA GLN A 15 15.90 37.33 -36.51
C GLN A 15 17.08 36.37 -36.32
N HIS A 16 16.82 35.12 -35.93
CA HIS A 16 17.87 34.16 -35.64
C HIS A 16 18.39 33.51 -36.92
N ASP A 17 19.68 33.66 -37.19
CA ASP A 17 20.34 32.93 -38.26
C ASP A 17 20.34 31.44 -37.93
N LEU A 18 19.66 30.65 -38.77
CA LEU A 18 19.57 29.21 -38.51
C LEU A 18 20.88 28.47 -38.79
N THR A 19 21.79 29.07 -39.56
CA THR A 19 23.10 28.46 -39.81
C THR A 19 24.00 28.51 -38.57
N THR A 20 23.65 29.34 -37.59
CA THR A 20 24.36 29.46 -36.30
C THR A 20 23.75 28.61 -35.18
N ILE A 21 22.70 27.84 -35.46
CA ILE A 21 22.14 26.92 -34.46
C ILE A 21 23.07 25.72 -34.33
N GLU A 22 23.71 25.58 -33.18
CA GLU A 22 24.43 24.35 -32.85
C GLU A 22 23.45 23.19 -32.73
N ALA A 23 23.66 22.15 -33.53
CA ALA A 23 22.86 20.95 -33.51
C ALA A 23 23.33 20.04 -32.37
N THR A 24 22.64 20.10 -31.22
CA THR A 24 22.80 19.08 -30.18
C THR A 24 22.03 17.83 -30.58
N SER A 25 22.69 16.67 -30.57
CA SER A 25 22.03 15.40 -30.84
C SER A 25 20.96 15.12 -29.78
N ALA A 26 19.74 14.83 -30.23
CA ALA A 26 18.67 14.38 -29.35
C ALA A 26 18.92 12.93 -28.90
N THR A 27 18.36 12.55 -27.75
CA THR A 27 18.40 11.16 -27.31
C THR A 27 17.47 10.29 -28.17
N ASP A 28 17.74 8.98 -28.22
CA ASP A 28 16.93 8.04 -28.99
C ASP A 28 15.44 8.07 -28.57
N ASP A 29 15.15 8.25 -27.28
CA ASP A 29 13.79 8.39 -26.78
C ASP A 29 13.07 9.61 -27.37
N VAL A 30 13.75 10.75 -27.45
CA VAL A 30 13.19 11.98 -28.04
C VAL A 30 12.93 11.79 -29.53
N ILE A 31 13.84 11.12 -30.24
CA ILE A 31 13.66 10.79 -31.66
C ILE A 31 12.46 9.85 -31.84
N ALA A 32 12.32 8.83 -30.98
CA ALA A 32 11.22 7.88 -31.03
C ALA A 32 9.86 8.55 -30.78
N VAL A 33 9.80 9.49 -29.82
CA VAL A 33 8.60 10.31 -29.60
C VAL A 33 8.27 11.15 -30.82
N GLN A 34 9.26 11.82 -31.41
CA GLN A 34 9.05 12.66 -32.60
C GLN A 34 8.46 11.82 -33.74
N ALA A 35 9.03 10.65 -34.01
CA ALA A 35 8.52 9.72 -35.02
C ALA A 35 7.06 9.28 -34.75
N ARG A 36 6.71 9.00 -33.49
CA ARG A 36 5.32 8.66 -33.11
C ARG A 36 4.37 9.85 -33.24
N VAL A 37 4.81 11.05 -32.88
CA VAL A 37 4.04 12.29 -33.06
C VAL A 37 3.78 12.54 -34.54
N ASP A 38 4.80 12.41 -35.40
CA ASP A 38 4.66 12.57 -36.84
C ASP A 38 3.72 11.54 -37.45
N SER A 39 3.83 10.28 -37.02
CA SER A 39 2.92 9.19 -37.42
C SER A 39 1.47 9.50 -37.03
N ALA A 40 1.25 9.97 -35.79
CA ALA A 40 -0.08 10.34 -35.31
C ALA A 40 -0.65 11.58 -36.03
N LEU A 41 0.19 12.57 -36.32
CA LEU A 41 -0.20 13.74 -37.13
C LEU A 41 -0.55 13.33 -38.57
N GLY A 42 0.14 12.33 -39.11
CA GLY A 42 -0.20 11.66 -40.37
C GLY A 42 -1.44 10.76 -40.32
N GLY A 43 -2.10 10.66 -39.16
CA GLY A 43 -3.33 9.89 -38.99
C GLY A 43 -3.15 8.41 -38.67
N GLN A 44 -1.91 7.95 -38.43
CA GLN A 44 -1.63 6.57 -38.07
C GLN A 44 -1.95 6.29 -36.60
N GLN A 45 -2.47 5.09 -36.33
CA GLN A 45 -2.74 4.65 -34.96
C GLN A 45 -1.43 4.42 -34.21
N VAL A 46 -1.45 4.70 -32.91
CA VAL A 46 -0.32 4.50 -32.00
C VAL A 46 -0.74 3.51 -30.93
N THR A 47 0.12 2.55 -30.59
CA THR A 47 -0.13 1.65 -29.47
C THR A 47 0.09 2.39 -28.16
N VAL A 48 -0.96 2.47 -27.35
CA VAL A 48 -0.98 3.11 -26.03
C VAL A 48 -1.48 2.07 -25.03
N LEU A 49 -0.66 1.74 -24.03
CA LEU A 49 -0.99 0.79 -22.96
C LEU A 49 -1.46 -0.56 -23.52
N GLY A 50 -0.70 -1.06 -24.50
CA GLY A 50 -0.98 -2.32 -25.20
C GLY A 50 -2.16 -2.31 -26.17
N GLN A 51 -2.82 -1.17 -26.38
CA GLN A 51 -4.02 -1.06 -27.23
C GLN A 51 -3.83 -0.04 -28.34
N ALA A 52 -4.45 -0.29 -29.50
CA ALA A 52 -4.43 0.67 -30.61
C ALA A 52 -5.28 1.91 -30.26
N ALA A 53 -4.64 3.08 -30.20
CA ALA A 53 -5.29 4.34 -29.90
C ALA A 53 -5.48 5.19 -31.16
N LYS A 54 -6.58 5.97 -31.17
CA LYS A 54 -6.80 6.98 -32.21
C LYS A 54 -5.70 8.05 -32.11
N PRO A 55 -5.19 8.58 -33.25
CA PRO A 55 -4.07 9.52 -33.24
C PRO A 55 -4.31 10.77 -32.38
N ARG A 56 -5.52 11.35 -32.47
CA ARG A 56 -5.91 12.50 -31.64
C ARG A 56 -5.95 12.19 -30.14
N THR A 57 -6.34 10.97 -29.77
CA THR A 57 -6.36 10.52 -28.37
C THR A 57 -4.94 10.43 -27.84
N TYR A 58 -4.03 9.79 -28.57
CA TYR A 58 -2.61 9.73 -28.20
C TYR A 58 -1.99 11.12 -28.03
N LEU A 59 -2.17 12.03 -29.00
CA LEU A 59 -1.60 13.38 -28.92
C LEU A 59 -2.17 14.19 -27.73
N SER A 60 -3.46 14.02 -27.46
CA SER A 60 -4.12 14.63 -26.29
C SER A 60 -3.54 14.09 -24.98
N ASP A 61 -3.46 12.76 -24.85
CA ASP A 61 -2.94 12.09 -23.66
C ASP A 61 -1.47 12.45 -23.42
N LEU A 62 -0.65 12.47 -24.48
CA LEU A 62 0.76 12.86 -24.44
C LEU A 62 0.93 14.29 -23.92
N ARG A 63 0.18 15.25 -24.46
CA ARG A 63 0.22 16.65 -24.02
C ARG A 63 -0.15 16.78 -22.55
N HIS A 64 -1.24 16.13 -22.15
CA HIS A 64 -1.76 16.26 -20.79
C HIS A 64 -0.87 15.55 -19.76
N LEU A 65 -0.27 14.42 -20.11
CA LEU A 65 0.68 13.74 -19.22
C LEU A 65 1.99 14.52 -19.12
N ALA A 66 2.53 15.02 -20.22
CA ALA A 66 3.74 15.86 -20.19
C ALA A 66 3.52 17.13 -19.35
N THR A 67 2.33 17.75 -19.43
CA THR A 67 1.96 18.90 -18.58
C THR A 67 1.98 18.52 -17.09
N LEU A 68 1.42 17.37 -16.74
CA LEU A 68 1.42 16.88 -15.36
C LEU A 68 2.84 16.61 -14.85
N LEU A 69 3.67 15.95 -15.67
CA LEU A 69 5.07 15.67 -15.34
C LEU A 69 5.88 16.96 -15.13
N LEU A 70 5.64 18.03 -15.89
CA LEU A 70 6.28 19.33 -15.64
C LEU A 70 5.89 19.93 -14.28
N HIS A 71 4.66 19.72 -13.81
CA HIS A 71 4.25 20.18 -12.48
C HIS A 71 4.86 19.32 -11.35
N LEU A 72 4.97 18.01 -11.55
CA LEU A 72 5.61 17.08 -10.62
C LEU A 72 7.14 17.27 -10.58
N ALA A 73 7.76 17.57 -11.72
CA ALA A 73 9.17 17.90 -11.83
C ALA A 73 9.57 19.17 -11.06
N GLY A 74 8.62 20.06 -10.79
CA GLY A 74 8.84 21.22 -9.93
C GLY A 74 8.80 20.93 -8.43
N GLN A 75 8.51 19.70 -8.01
CA GLN A 75 8.42 19.33 -6.59
C GLN A 75 9.77 18.88 -6.01
N PRO A 76 9.98 19.00 -4.68
CA PRO A 76 11.20 18.53 -4.04
C PRO A 76 11.50 17.05 -4.33
N GLY A 77 12.75 16.72 -4.66
CA GLY A 77 13.20 15.35 -4.96
C GLY A 77 13.12 14.93 -6.44
N ALA A 78 12.44 15.71 -7.28
CA ALA A 78 12.24 15.35 -8.69
C ALA A 78 13.52 15.27 -9.53
N ALA A 79 14.58 15.97 -9.15
CA ALA A 79 15.86 15.99 -9.87
C ALA A 79 16.50 14.59 -10.01
N GLN A 80 16.11 13.63 -9.16
CA GLN A 80 16.61 12.26 -9.22
C GLN A 80 15.84 11.37 -10.22
N LEU A 81 14.69 11.82 -10.72
CA LEU A 81 13.81 10.99 -11.54
C LEU A 81 14.15 11.03 -13.04
N ALA A 82 14.61 12.17 -13.55
CA ALA A 82 15.04 12.28 -14.95
C ALA A 82 16.05 13.42 -15.15
N PRO A 83 17.02 13.27 -16.07
CA PRO A 83 18.07 14.27 -16.29
C PRO A 83 17.55 15.67 -16.61
N TRP A 84 16.47 15.76 -17.41
CA TRP A 84 15.89 17.03 -17.85
C TRP A 84 15.28 17.84 -16.69
N VAL A 85 15.01 17.24 -15.54
CA VAL A 85 14.37 17.94 -14.40
C VAL A 85 15.31 18.98 -13.79
N THR A 86 16.62 18.74 -13.81
CA THR A 86 17.63 19.63 -13.22
C THR A 86 17.51 21.05 -13.76
N ASP A 87 17.28 21.18 -15.06
CA ASP A 87 17.23 22.48 -15.74
C ASP A 87 15.87 23.19 -15.60
N LEU A 88 14.82 22.47 -15.16
CA LEU A 88 13.48 23.04 -14.97
C LEU A 88 13.40 23.99 -13.76
N LYS A 89 14.28 23.80 -12.77
CA LYS A 89 14.25 24.60 -11.53
C LYS A 89 14.45 26.08 -11.80
N GLY A 90 15.43 26.45 -12.62
CA GLY A 90 15.71 27.84 -12.97
C GLY A 90 14.56 28.52 -13.71
N GLU A 91 13.87 27.78 -14.58
CA GLU A 91 12.71 28.30 -15.31
C GLU A 91 11.48 28.47 -14.41
N THR A 92 11.29 27.56 -13.47
CA THR A 92 10.23 27.65 -12.46
C THR A 92 10.42 28.90 -11.59
N GLU A 93 11.63 29.12 -11.08
CA GLU A 93 11.98 30.28 -10.25
C GLU A 93 11.79 31.60 -10.99
N ALA A 94 12.21 31.68 -12.26
CA ALA A 94 12.02 32.87 -13.09
C ALA A 94 10.54 33.26 -13.28
N ARG A 95 9.63 32.28 -13.24
CA ARG A 95 8.18 32.46 -13.48
C ARG A 95 7.36 32.57 -12.18
N SER A 96 7.98 32.40 -11.01
CA SER A 96 7.28 32.29 -9.71
C SER A 96 6.91 33.61 -9.03
N ARG A 97 7.13 34.78 -9.66
CA ARG A 97 7.00 36.08 -8.98
C ARG A 97 5.58 36.51 -8.60
N ASP A 98 4.50 35.93 -9.16
CA ASP A 98 3.11 36.29 -8.80
C ASP A 98 2.13 35.10 -8.69
N ARG A 99 2.14 34.19 -9.66
CA ARG A 99 1.32 32.97 -9.70
C ARG A 99 2.21 31.92 -10.37
N GLY A 100 2.58 30.85 -9.64
CA GLY A 100 3.51 29.81 -10.13
C GLY A 100 3.21 29.28 -11.54
N PRO A 101 4.13 28.53 -12.15
CA PRO A 101 4.10 28.25 -13.57
C PRO A 101 2.82 27.51 -13.99
N ARG A 102 2.21 27.95 -15.11
CA ARG A 102 1.03 27.33 -15.72
C ARG A 102 1.45 26.58 -16.98
N TRP A 103 2.07 25.41 -16.80
CA TRP A 103 2.69 24.66 -17.90
C TRP A 103 1.72 24.30 -19.04
N GLY A 104 0.44 24.09 -18.74
CA GLY A 104 -0.59 23.83 -19.76
C GLY A 104 -0.91 25.02 -20.68
N LEU A 105 -0.58 26.26 -20.27
CA LEU A 105 -0.79 27.48 -21.06
C LEU A 105 0.53 28.03 -21.62
N ARG A 106 1.60 27.94 -20.84
CA ARG A 106 2.93 28.43 -21.18
C ARG A 106 3.95 27.33 -20.86
N PRO A 107 4.25 26.44 -21.82
CA PRO A 107 5.25 25.39 -21.61
C PRO A 107 6.66 25.98 -21.41
N PRO A 108 7.64 25.15 -21.03
CA PRO A 108 9.04 25.54 -20.98
C PRO A 108 9.53 26.19 -22.28
N GLU A 109 10.28 27.29 -22.19
CA GLU A 109 10.95 27.92 -23.32
C GLU A 109 12.03 26.99 -23.92
N PRO A 110 12.95 26.41 -23.11
CA PRO A 110 13.97 25.52 -23.61
C PRO A 110 13.34 24.30 -24.33
N PRO A 111 13.73 24.03 -25.58
CA PRO A 111 13.20 22.89 -26.32
C PRO A 111 13.60 21.55 -25.67
N ALA A 112 14.76 21.48 -25.03
CA ALA A 112 15.24 20.29 -24.33
C ALA A 112 14.30 19.87 -23.18
N LEU A 113 13.78 20.83 -22.41
CA LEU A 113 12.82 20.56 -21.33
C LEU A 113 11.49 20.03 -21.86
N ARG A 114 10.99 20.62 -22.95
CA ARG A 114 9.78 20.14 -23.62
C ARG A 114 9.98 18.74 -24.18
N ALA A 115 11.10 18.49 -24.84
CA ALA A 115 11.45 17.19 -25.40
C ALA A 115 11.58 16.12 -24.31
N GLY A 116 12.27 16.40 -23.20
CA GLY A 116 12.42 15.46 -22.09
C GLY A 116 11.09 15.11 -21.42
N ALA A 117 10.22 16.11 -21.18
CA ALA A 117 8.89 15.88 -20.62
C ALA A 117 8.01 15.04 -21.56
N LEU A 118 8.04 15.31 -22.87
CA LEU A 118 7.32 14.52 -23.88
C LEU A 118 7.87 13.09 -23.97
N ALA A 119 9.19 12.91 -23.95
CA ALA A 119 9.82 11.59 -23.95
C ALA A 119 9.42 10.75 -22.73
N THR A 120 9.41 11.36 -21.55
CA THR A 120 8.99 10.68 -20.32
C THR A 120 7.50 10.31 -20.38
N ALA A 121 6.64 11.22 -20.85
CA ALA A 121 5.21 10.96 -21.00
C ALA A 121 4.91 9.85 -22.02
N ASP A 122 5.57 9.88 -23.17
CA ASP A 122 5.44 8.86 -24.20
C ASP A 122 5.92 7.49 -23.70
N GLY A 123 7.06 7.44 -23.00
CA GLY A 123 7.55 6.19 -22.41
C GLY A 123 6.59 5.59 -21.38
N ILE A 124 5.75 6.39 -20.72
CA ILE A 124 4.66 5.90 -19.85
C ILE A 124 3.49 5.41 -20.70
N LEU A 125 3.06 6.18 -21.70
CA LEU A 125 1.90 5.84 -22.54
C LEU A 125 2.13 4.61 -23.43
N THR A 126 3.36 4.39 -23.87
CA THR A 126 3.76 3.29 -24.78
C THR A 126 4.23 2.03 -24.05
N ALA A 127 4.13 2.00 -22.71
CA ALA A 127 4.35 0.78 -21.95
C ALA A 127 3.42 -0.37 -22.40
N ALA A 128 3.80 -1.61 -22.09
CA ALA A 128 3.12 -2.79 -22.61
C ALA A 128 1.65 -2.87 -22.16
N ASP A 129 1.37 -2.38 -20.96
CA ASP A 129 0.04 -2.35 -20.37
C ASP A 129 -0.10 -1.20 -19.34
N VAL A 130 -1.26 -1.17 -18.69
CA VAL A 130 -1.61 -0.16 -17.67
C VAL A 130 -0.78 -0.31 -16.41
N ASP A 131 -0.42 -1.51 -16.02
CA ASP A 131 0.23 -1.79 -14.75
C ASP A 131 1.71 -1.39 -14.81
N GLU A 132 2.37 -1.66 -15.94
CA GLU A 132 3.72 -1.17 -16.20
C GLU A 132 3.73 0.37 -16.28
N ALA A 133 2.79 0.96 -17.01
CA ALA A 133 2.67 2.42 -17.09
C ALA A 133 2.39 3.06 -15.73
N ALA A 134 1.51 2.45 -14.93
CA ALA A 134 1.19 2.90 -13.59
C ALA A 134 2.43 2.85 -12.69
N THR A 135 3.22 1.77 -12.76
CA THR A 135 4.47 1.63 -12.00
C THR A 135 5.46 2.75 -12.35
N ARG A 136 5.62 3.05 -13.65
CA ARG A 136 6.47 4.17 -14.10
C ARG A 136 5.94 5.53 -13.62
N LEU A 137 4.61 5.70 -13.54
CA LEU A 137 3.97 6.95 -13.10
C LEU A 137 3.95 7.10 -11.57
N THR A 138 3.99 6.01 -10.80
CA THR A 138 3.93 6.03 -9.32
C THR A 138 5.05 6.91 -8.74
N THR A 139 6.30 6.73 -9.18
CA THR A 139 7.47 7.48 -8.72
C THR A 139 7.30 9.00 -8.88
N TRP A 140 6.64 9.43 -9.96
CA TRP A 140 6.31 10.83 -10.18
C TRP A 140 5.18 11.29 -9.26
N THR A 141 4.12 10.52 -9.13
CA THR A 141 2.96 10.92 -8.32
C THR A 141 3.24 10.98 -6.82
N GLU A 142 4.27 10.28 -6.34
CA GLU A 142 4.73 10.34 -4.95
C GLU A 142 5.29 11.72 -4.58
N LEU A 143 5.72 12.50 -5.57
CA LEU A 143 6.15 13.89 -5.37
C LEU A 143 5.00 14.87 -5.13
N THR A 144 3.75 14.42 -5.22
CA THR A 144 2.57 15.28 -4.99
C THR A 144 2.63 15.88 -3.58
N PRO A 145 2.60 17.21 -3.43
CA PRO A 145 2.68 17.85 -2.13
C PRO A 145 1.40 17.59 -1.32
N THR A 146 1.53 17.64 0.00
CA THR A 146 0.39 17.54 0.92
C THR A 146 -0.45 18.82 0.84
N THR A 147 -1.68 18.71 0.32
CA THR A 147 -2.67 19.81 0.26
C THR A 147 -4.02 19.38 0.85
N ASN A 148 -4.90 20.34 1.12
CA ASN A 148 -6.24 20.07 1.67
C ASN A 148 -7.12 19.21 0.74
N ASP A 149 -6.98 19.36 -0.58
CA ASP A 149 -7.72 18.59 -1.59
C ASP A 149 -7.15 17.18 -1.81
N GLY A 150 -6.06 16.85 -1.12
CA GLY A 150 -5.35 15.58 -1.23
C GLY A 150 -4.64 15.36 -2.57
N PRO A 151 -3.91 14.25 -2.71
CA PRO A 151 -3.07 14.02 -3.88
C PRO A 151 -3.84 13.97 -5.21
N LEU A 152 -5.03 13.37 -5.21
CA LEU A 152 -5.84 13.27 -6.44
C LEU A 152 -6.42 14.63 -6.87
N GLY A 153 -6.87 15.44 -5.92
CA GLY A 153 -7.33 16.81 -6.20
C GLY A 153 -6.20 17.64 -6.78
N TRP A 154 -5.01 17.57 -6.17
CA TRP A 154 -3.83 18.28 -6.67
C TRP A 154 -3.44 17.84 -8.09
N LEU A 155 -3.42 16.54 -8.39
CA LEU A 155 -3.09 16.03 -9.72
C LEU A 155 -4.12 16.47 -10.76
N ALA A 156 -5.42 16.43 -10.41
CA ALA A 156 -6.52 16.83 -11.29
C ALA A 156 -6.50 18.33 -11.64
N ASP A 157 -6.03 19.18 -10.73
CA ASP A 157 -5.97 20.63 -10.95
C ASP A 157 -4.82 21.08 -11.88
N ARG A 158 -3.88 20.18 -12.20
CA ARG A 158 -2.63 20.53 -12.93
C ARG A 158 -2.60 20.06 -14.38
N THR A 159 -3.60 19.31 -14.80
CA THR A 159 -3.75 18.91 -16.20
C THR A 159 -5.21 18.57 -16.49
N VAL A 160 -5.54 18.31 -17.76
CA VAL A 160 -6.86 17.76 -18.09
C VAL A 160 -6.81 16.25 -17.89
N MET A 161 -7.70 15.75 -17.04
CA MET A 161 -7.88 14.32 -16.80
C MET A 161 -8.68 13.70 -17.95
N THR A 162 -7.98 13.28 -19.01
CA THR A 162 -8.56 12.44 -20.07
C THR A 162 -8.92 11.06 -19.51
N PRO A 163 -9.78 10.26 -20.17
CA PRO A 163 -10.11 8.91 -19.70
C PRO A 163 -8.87 8.02 -19.47
N THR A 164 -7.88 8.11 -20.36
CA THR A 164 -6.60 7.39 -20.24
C THR A 164 -5.81 7.86 -19.01
N LEU A 165 -5.66 9.18 -18.84
CA LEU A 165 -4.94 9.75 -17.70
C LEU A 165 -5.65 9.48 -16.38
N THR A 166 -6.97 9.60 -16.32
CA THR A 166 -7.75 9.24 -15.12
C THR A 166 -7.48 7.79 -14.75
N ARG A 167 -7.54 6.87 -15.71
CA ARG A 167 -7.24 5.45 -15.46
C ARG A 167 -5.80 5.25 -14.97
N LEU A 168 -4.82 5.88 -15.61
CA LEU A 168 -3.40 5.78 -15.23
C LEU A 168 -3.12 6.37 -13.85
N VAL A 169 -3.59 7.57 -13.55
CA VAL A 169 -3.43 8.21 -12.24
C VAL A 169 -4.12 7.38 -11.16
N MET A 170 -5.32 6.87 -11.45
CA MET A 170 -6.04 6.01 -10.52
C MET A 170 -5.31 4.69 -10.24
N ALA A 171 -4.66 4.09 -11.26
CA ALA A 171 -3.84 2.89 -11.14
C ALA A 171 -2.52 3.19 -10.40
N ALA A 172 -1.80 4.25 -10.76
CA ALA A 172 -0.54 4.66 -10.13
C ALA A 172 -0.72 5.04 -8.65
N ARG A 173 -1.90 5.59 -8.30
CA ARG A 173 -2.29 5.86 -6.91
C ARG A 173 -3.04 4.70 -6.26
N ALA A 174 -3.34 3.62 -6.97
CA ALA A 174 -4.04 2.46 -6.41
C ALA A 174 -3.26 1.80 -5.26
N PRO A 175 -1.93 1.63 -5.30
CA PRO A 175 -1.17 1.16 -4.14
C PRO A 175 -1.32 2.04 -2.89
N HIS A 176 -1.62 3.33 -3.09
CA HIS A 176 -1.91 4.29 -2.01
C HIS A 176 -3.41 4.47 -1.74
N ARG A 177 -4.31 3.82 -2.49
CA ARG A 177 -5.69 3.67 -2.07
C ARG A 177 -5.67 2.80 -0.83
N ARG A 178 -6.35 3.27 0.22
CA ARG A 178 -6.45 2.61 1.53
C ARG A 178 -6.63 1.11 1.31
N LEU A 179 -5.75 0.29 1.89
CA LEU A 179 -5.77 -1.18 1.80
C LEU A 179 -7.18 -1.77 1.94
N SER A 180 -8.01 -1.15 2.79
CA SER A 180 -9.44 -1.42 2.94
C SER A 180 -10.20 -1.58 1.62
N HIS A 181 -10.01 -0.65 0.67
CA HIS A 181 -10.70 -0.67 -0.62
C HIS A 181 -10.26 -1.85 -1.50
N HIS A 182 -8.99 -2.28 -1.38
CA HIS A 182 -8.47 -3.45 -2.09
C HIS A 182 -8.99 -4.76 -1.52
N LEU A 183 -9.16 -4.81 -0.19
CA LEU A 183 -9.80 -5.94 0.48
C LEU A 183 -11.29 -6.04 0.13
N ASP A 184 -11.99 -4.90 0.03
CA ASP A 184 -13.43 -4.87 -0.26
C ASP A 184 -13.79 -5.21 -1.72
N ASN A 185 -12.93 -4.85 -2.68
CA ASN A 185 -13.21 -4.94 -4.11
C ASN A 185 -12.40 -6.02 -4.84
N HIS A 186 -12.24 -7.18 -4.21
CA HIS A 186 -11.49 -8.30 -4.77
C HIS A 186 -11.98 -8.72 -6.18
N LEU A 187 -11.14 -8.59 -7.21
CA LEU A 187 -11.46 -8.90 -8.62
C LEU A 187 -11.91 -10.35 -8.90
N GLY A 188 -11.50 -11.31 -8.07
CA GLY A 188 -11.95 -12.71 -8.09
C GLY A 188 -13.29 -13.00 -7.40
N GLY A 189 -14.06 -11.98 -7.01
CA GLY A 189 -15.37 -12.15 -6.35
C GLY A 189 -15.29 -12.36 -4.83
N ARG A 190 -16.47 -12.31 -4.17
CA ARG A 190 -16.64 -12.47 -2.72
C ARG A 190 -16.34 -13.93 -2.33
N MET A 191 -15.35 -14.15 -1.46
CA MET A 191 -14.95 -15.49 -1.04
C MET A 191 -15.74 -16.00 0.17
N PRO A 192 -16.10 -17.29 0.23
CA PRO A 192 -16.68 -17.90 1.42
C PRO A 192 -15.59 -18.12 2.47
N ILE A 193 -15.27 -17.08 3.22
CA ILE A 193 -14.42 -17.16 4.40
C ILE A 193 -15.29 -17.51 5.60
N ASN A 194 -14.90 -18.50 6.39
CA ASN A 194 -15.58 -18.77 7.66
C ASN A 194 -14.82 -18.03 8.78
N LEU A 195 -15.48 -17.00 9.34
CA LEU A 195 -14.90 -16.14 10.39
C LEU A 195 -14.50 -16.92 11.65
N THR A 196 -15.14 -18.06 11.95
CA THR A 196 -14.78 -18.90 13.10
C THR A 196 -13.41 -19.57 12.95
N LEU A 197 -12.91 -19.70 11.72
CA LEU A 197 -11.61 -20.29 11.40
C LEU A 197 -10.47 -19.26 11.41
N ILE A 198 -10.77 -17.99 11.67
CA ILE A 198 -9.77 -16.93 11.75
C ILE A 198 -9.42 -16.71 13.24
N PRO A 199 -8.14 -16.85 13.64
CA PRO A 199 -7.72 -16.49 14.99
C PRO A 199 -7.76 -14.97 15.17
N GLN A 200 -7.69 -14.47 16.42
CA GLN A 200 -7.58 -13.02 16.60
C GLN A 200 -6.21 -12.49 16.15
N VAL A 201 -5.19 -13.33 16.24
CA VAL A 201 -3.80 -13.05 15.88
C VAL A 201 -3.25 -14.23 15.09
N ILE A 202 -2.67 -14.01 13.91
CA ILE A 202 -2.06 -15.09 13.11
C ILE A 202 -0.99 -15.81 13.94
N PRO A 203 -0.81 -17.16 13.87
CA PRO A 203 0.22 -17.83 14.64
C PRO A 203 1.63 -17.41 14.19
N ASN A 204 2.62 -17.50 15.09
CA ASN A 204 3.97 -17.00 14.83
C ASN A 204 4.66 -17.71 13.63
N ALA A 205 4.42 -19.00 13.43
CA ALA A 205 4.98 -19.74 12.30
C ALA A 205 4.56 -19.12 10.95
N GLN A 206 3.26 -18.88 10.75
CA GLN A 206 2.74 -18.25 9.52
C GLN A 206 3.18 -16.79 9.37
N TYR A 207 3.47 -16.10 10.48
CA TYR A 207 4.08 -14.77 10.41
C TYR A 207 5.49 -14.82 9.85
N LEU A 208 6.35 -15.66 10.41
CA LEU A 208 7.74 -15.80 9.96
C LEU A 208 7.82 -16.24 8.49
N GLU A 209 6.90 -17.10 8.06
CA GLU A 209 6.90 -17.63 6.70
C GLU A 209 6.34 -16.65 5.65
N HIS A 210 5.26 -15.92 5.96
CA HIS A 210 4.52 -15.16 4.95
C HIS A 210 4.47 -13.66 5.18
N LEU A 211 4.57 -13.20 6.42
CA LEU A 211 4.24 -11.82 6.80
C LEU A 211 5.47 -11.00 7.20
N ASP A 212 6.60 -11.64 7.49
CA ASP A 212 7.82 -10.95 7.87
C ASP A 212 8.30 -9.98 6.77
N GLY A 213 8.85 -8.86 7.20
CA GLY A 213 9.27 -7.75 6.32
C GLY A 213 8.14 -7.01 5.60
N ALA A 214 6.87 -7.34 5.82
CA ALA A 214 5.76 -6.64 5.16
C ALA A 214 5.48 -5.24 5.74
N SER A 215 5.92 -4.97 6.96
CA SER A 215 5.71 -3.70 7.67
C SER A 215 6.81 -3.49 8.72
N THR A 216 7.10 -2.23 9.05
CA THR A 216 8.00 -1.88 10.18
C THR A 216 7.28 -1.86 11.54
N SER A 217 5.98 -2.14 11.59
CA SER A 217 5.25 -2.34 12.84
C SER A 217 5.75 -3.57 13.61
N SER A 218 5.43 -3.64 14.91
CA SER A 218 5.76 -4.82 15.72
C SER A 218 5.09 -6.08 15.18
N GLU A 219 5.74 -7.24 15.39
CA GLU A 219 5.21 -8.55 15.02
C GLU A 219 3.74 -8.73 15.44
N ASP A 220 3.41 -8.46 16.71
CA ASP A 220 2.04 -8.59 17.24
C ASP A 220 1.03 -7.73 16.46
N THR A 221 1.44 -6.53 16.05
CA THR A 221 0.60 -5.62 15.26
C THR A 221 0.36 -6.17 13.86
N VAL A 222 1.40 -6.69 13.21
CA VAL A 222 1.31 -7.27 11.86
C VAL A 222 0.42 -8.52 11.87
N ARG A 223 0.57 -9.39 12.87
CA ARG A 223 -0.20 -10.63 13.04
C ARG A 223 -1.68 -10.37 13.32
N LEU A 224 -1.98 -9.38 14.17
CA LEU A 224 -3.35 -8.91 14.38
C LEU A 224 -3.93 -8.32 13.08
N PHE A 225 -3.16 -7.47 12.40
CA PHE A 225 -3.60 -6.82 11.17
C PHE A 225 -3.90 -7.81 10.04
N ALA A 226 -3.11 -8.88 9.93
CA ALA A 226 -3.36 -9.97 8.99
C ALA A 226 -4.71 -10.67 9.27
N SER A 227 -5.02 -10.94 10.54
CA SER A 227 -6.29 -11.54 10.94
C SER A 227 -7.48 -10.63 10.61
N LEU A 228 -7.35 -9.33 10.90
CA LEU A 228 -8.36 -8.33 10.54
C LEU A 228 -8.55 -8.21 9.03
N SER A 229 -7.46 -8.31 8.27
CA SER A 229 -7.49 -8.26 6.81
C SER A 229 -8.20 -9.49 6.22
N LEU A 230 -7.95 -10.68 6.77
CA LEU A 230 -8.67 -11.90 6.42
C LEU A 230 -10.16 -11.80 6.76
N ALA A 231 -10.52 -11.24 7.92
CA ALA A 231 -11.92 -11.04 8.29
C ALA A 231 -12.64 -10.07 7.34
N ARG A 232 -11.98 -9.00 6.87
CA ARG A 232 -12.53 -8.06 5.88
C ARG A 232 -12.80 -8.66 4.50
N LEU A 233 -12.19 -9.79 4.17
CA LEU A 233 -12.51 -10.50 2.92
C LEU A 233 -13.89 -11.18 2.99
N HIS A 234 -14.53 -11.25 4.18
CA HIS A 234 -15.91 -11.71 4.35
C HIS A 234 -16.92 -10.69 3.80
N PRO A 235 -17.96 -11.12 3.06
CA PRO A 235 -18.91 -10.22 2.39
C PRO A 235 -19.63 -9.22 3.32
N ASP A 236 -19.88 -9.62 4.57
CA ASP A 236 -20.61 -8.77 5.53
C ASP A 236 -19.70 -7.85 6.35
N VAL A 237 -18.37 -7.91 6.17
CA VAL A 237 -17.40 -7.18 6.98
C VAL A 237 -16.75 -6.06 6.16
N THR A 238 -17.30 -4.85 6.27
CA THR A 238 -16.87 -3.69 5.46
C THR A 238 -16.03 -2.66 6.23
N THR A 239 -15.90 -2.81 7.55
CA THR A 239 -15.15 -1.86 8.41
C THR A 239 -14.10 -2.59 9.26
N TRP A 240 -13.04 -1.89 9.67
CA TRP A 240 -12.04 -2.45 10.59
C TRP A 240 -12.60 -2.73 11.98
N ALA A 241 -13.61 -1.96 12.41
CA ALA A 241 -14.33 -2.21 13.64
C ALA A 241 -15.14 -3.51 13.56
N ALA A 242 -15.92 -3.68 12.48
CA ALA A 242 -16.67 -4.92 12.24
C ALA A 242 -15.75 -6.13 12.10
N ALA A 243 -14.58 -5.99 11.48
CA ALA A 243 -13.59 -7.05 11.39
C ALA A 243 -13.06 -7.48 12.76
N ALA A 244 -12.83 -6.55 13.67
CA ALA A 244 -12.44 -6.87 15.04
C ALA A 244 -13.58 -7.55 15.80
N GLU A 245 -14.80 -7.02 15.69
CA GLU A 245 -15.99 -7.58 16.36
C GLU A 245 -16.32 -9.00 15.88
N ALA A 246 -16.18 -9.26 14.58
CA ALA A 246 -16.29 -10.59 13.98
C ALA A 246 -15.31 -11.62 14.57
N LEU A 247 -14.18 -11.15 15.12
CA LEU A 247 -13.15 -11.95 15.77
C LEU A 247 -13.21 -11.82 17.31
N ASN A 248 -14.37 -11.53 17.91
CA ASN A 248 -14.58 -11.28 19.35
C ASN A 248 -13.62 -10.25 19.98
N MET A 249 -13.20 -9.24 19.22
CA MET A 249 -12.38 -8.14 19.73
C MET A 249 -13.17 -6.82 19.72
N PRO A 250 -12.84 -5.87 20.61
CA PRO A 250 -13.46 -4.54 20.56
C PRO A 250 -13.17 -3.81 19.24
N GLY A 251 -14.20 -3.27 18.59
CA GLY A 251 -14.07 -2.53 17.32
C GLY A 251 -12.95 -1.47 17.27
N PRO A 252 -12.76 -0.62 18.30
CA PRO A 252 -11.67 0.36 18.34
C PRO A 252 -10.26 -0.23 18.26
N MET A 253 -10.07 -1.50 18.67
CA MET A 253 -8.79 -2.20 18.54
C MET A 253 -8.46 -2.43 17.07
N GLY A 254 -9.43 -2.86 16.27
CA GLY A 254 -9.27 -3.05 14.83
C GLY A 254 -8.88 -1.76 14.10
N VAL A 255 -9.56 -0.65 14.42
CA VAL A 255 -9.27 0.67 13.81
C VAL A 255 -7.85 1.14 14.12
N ARG A 256 -7.41 1.03 15.40
CA ARG A 256 -6.05 1.45 15.80
C ARG A 256 -4.98 0.57 15.17
N CYS A 257 -5.17 -0.75 15.19
CA CYS A 257 -4.24 -1.69 14.57
C CYS A 257 -4.10 -1.42 13.08
N ALA A 258 -5.22 -1.30 12.36
CA ALA A 258 -5.21 -1.02 10.93
C ALA A 258 -4.53 0.30 10.59
N ARG A 259 -4.78 1.36 11.37
CA ARG A 259 -4.10 2.65 11.20
C ARG A 259 -2.59 2.55 11.40
N ALA A 260 -2.15 1.86 12.45
CA ALA A 260 -0.73 1.70 12.77
C ALA A 260 0.01 0.87 11.72
N CYS A 261 -0.55 -0.29 11.36
CA CYS A 261 0.09 -1.19 10.39
C CYS A 261 0.07 -0.61 8.97
N SER A 262 -1.06 -0.07 8.52
CA SER A 262 -1.17 0.49 7.15
C SER A 262 -0.21 1.67 6.93
N ALA A 263 0.07 2.46 7.97
CA ALA A 263 1.00 3.59 7.89
C ALA A 263 2.48 3.18 7.75
N THR A 264 2.78 1.91 8.01
CA THR A 264 4.14 1.35 8.05
C THR A 264 4.32 0.18 7.09
N MET A 265 3.40 0.01 6.13
CA MET A 265 3.45 -1.05 5.13
C MET A 265 4.62 -0.83 4.17
N LEU A 266 5.36 -1.91 3.90
CA LEU A 266 6.51 -1.95 3.00
C LEU A 266 6.21 -2.67 1.67
N VAL A 267 5.06 -3.34 1.58
CA VAL A 267 4.63 -4.09 0.39
C VAL A 267 3.33 -3.51 -0.18
N SER A 268 3.06 -3.79 -1.46
CA SER A 268 1.84 -3.36 -2.14
C SER A 268 0.59 -4.03 -1.52
N ALA A 269 -0.59 -3.46 -1.81
CA ALA A 269 -1.85 -4.03 -1.36
C ALA A 269 -2.10 -5.44 -1.91
N ASP A 270 -1.73 -5.70 -3.17
CA ASP A 270 -1.87 -7.02 -3.81
C ASP A 270 -0.90 -8.05 -3.21
N GLU A 271 0.34 -7.64 -2.93
CA GLU A 271 1.31 -8.50 -2.28
C GLU A 271 0.88 -8.82 -0.84
N TRP A 272 0.43 -7.82 -0.08
CA TRP A 272 -0.12 -8.03 1.26
C TRP A 272 -1.26 -9.04 1.24
N LYS A 273 -2.19 -8.87 0.30
CA LYS A 273 -3.33 -9.76 0.11
C LYS A 273 -2.92 -11.20 -0.21
N SER A 274 -1.92 -11.39 -1.09
CA SER A 274 -1.33 -12.69 -1.39
C SER A 274 -0.72 -13.34 -0.14
N ARG A 275 0.01 -12.57 0.67
CA ARG A 275 0.64 -13.04 1.90
C ARG A 275 -0.36 -13.44 2.98
N ILE A 276 -1.36 -12.61 3.28
CA ILE A 276 -2.38 -12.95 4.28
C ILE A 276 -3.20 -14.17 3.85
N TRP A 277 -3.42 -14.35 2.53
CA TRP A 277 -4.12 -15.51 2.01
C TRP A 277 -3.35 -16.82 2.27
N ARG A 278 -2.03 -16.83 1.99
CA ARG A 278 -1.16 -17.96 2.29
C ARG A 278 -1.12 -18.26 3.79
N ALA A 279 -0.89 -17.23 4.60
CA ALA A 279 -0.91 -17.33 6.05
C ALA A 279 -2.24 -17.90 6.59
N GLY A 280 -3.38 -17.43 6.08
CA GLY A 280 -4.70 -17.92 6.47
C GLY A 280 -4.98 -19.36 6.03
N LYS A 281 -4.51 -19.77 4.84
CA LYS A 281 -4.69 -21.13 4.31
C LYS A 281 -3.92 -22.17 5.13
N GLU A 282 -2.74 -21.81 5.61
CA GLU A 282 -1.84 -22.67 6.37
C GLU A 282 -2.03 -22.56 7.89
N THR A 283 -2.85 -21.62 8.33
CA THR A 283 -3.33 -21.57 9.72
C THR A 283 -4.23 -22.79 9.97
N GLU A 284 -4.08 -23.40 11.15
CA GLU A 284 -4.84 -24.60 11.53
C GLU A 284 -6.36 -24.36 11.42
N ARG A 285 -7.04 -25.23 10.67
CA ARG A 285 -8.49 -25.14 10.48
C ARG A 285 -9.24 -25.69 11.69
N ARG A 286 -9.54 -24.81 12.64
CA ARG A 286 -10.40 -25.12 13.80
C ARG A 286 -11.30 -23.95 14.15
N ASP A 287 -12.34 -24.23 14.93
CA ASP A 287 -13.18 -23.18 15.51
C ASP A 287 -12.41 -22.47 16.65
N TYR A 288 -11.87 -21.30 16.34
CA TYR A 288 -11.17 -20.45 17.30
C TYR A 288 -12.13 -19.87 18.35
N ARG A 289 -13.39 -19.61 17.99
CA ARG A 289 -14.40 -19.08 18.93
C ARG A 289 -14.74 -20.14 19.98
N ALA A 290 -14.89 -21.39 19.59
CA ALA A 290 -15.09 -22.51 20.51
C ALA A 290 -13.87 -22.72 21.43
N THR A 291 -12.66 -22.55 20.89
CA THR A 291 -11.41 -22.66 21.67
C THR A 291 -11.32 -21.55 22.72
N GLU A 292 -11.62 -20.31 22.35
CA GLU A 292 -11.69 -19.17 23.27
C GLU A 292 -12.73 -19.39 24.38
N ALA A 293 -13.94 -19.83 24.02
CA ALA A 293 -15.00 -20.12 24.97
C ALA A 293 -14.60 -21.22 25.98
N LYS A 294 -13.90 -22.25 25.50
CA LYS A 294 -13.37 -23.34 26.35
C LYS A 294 -12.34 -22.83 27.36
N ILE A 295 -11.43 -21.95 26.93
CA ILE A 295 -10.43 -21.34 27.81
C ILE A 295 -11.13 -20.41 28.81
N HIS A 296 -12.11 -19.62 28.37
CA HIS A 296 -12.90 -18.76 29.24
C HIS A 296 -13.62 -19.56 30.34
N HIS A 297 -14.23 -20.69 30.00
CA HIS A 297 -14.89 -21.57 30.95
C HIS A 297 -13.94 -22.11 32.04
N ARG A 298 -12.65 -22.27 31.73
CA ARG A 298 -11.64 -22.76 32.67
C ARG A 298 -11.18 -21.74 33.70
N LEU A 299 -11.57 -20.47 33.60
CA LEU A 299 -11.14 -19.42 34.53
C LEU A 299 -11.48 -19.76 35.99
N GLY A 300 -12.58 -20.46 36.24
CA GLY A 300 -12.99 -20.91 37.58
C GLY A 300 -12.51 -22.30 37.98
N MET A 301 -11.71 -22.98 37.14
CA MET A 301 -11.34 -24.39 37.33
C MET A 301 -9.83 -24.53 37.55
N THR A 302 -9.41 -24.98 38.72
CA THR A 302 -7.97 -25.14 39.04
C THR A 302 -7.47 -26.58 38.88
N ARG A 303 -8.38 -27.57 38.79
CA ARG A 303 -8.03 -29.00 38.76
C ARG A 303 -7.08 -29.37 37.62
N TRP A 304 -7.40 -28.93 36.40
CA TRP A 304 -6.58 -29.21 35.22
C TRP A 304 -5.15 -28.65 35.36
N PHE A 305 -5.02 -27.47 35.98
CA PHE A 305 -3.72 -26.83 36.21
C PHE A 305 -2.95 -27.56 37.32
N ASN A 306 -3.61 -27.91 38.42
CA ASN A 306 -2.97 -28.68 39.51
C ASN A 306 -2.49 -30.05 39.03
N GLU A 307 -3.19 -30.69 38.09
CA GLU A 307 -2.74 -31.93 37.44
C GLU A 307 -1.52 -31.73 36.54
N TRP A 308 -1.46 -30.62 35.80
CA TRP A 308 -0.30 -30.26 35.00
C TRP A 308 0.90 -29.88 35.87
N ALA A 309 0.70 -29.01 36.88
CA ALA A 309 1.74 -28.51 37.78
C ALA A 309 2.41 -29.63 38.56
N ARG A 310 1.66 -30.61 39.08
CA ARG A 310 2.26 -31.78 39.77
C ARG A 310 3.28 -32.56 38.93
N ARG A 311 3.10 -32.59 37.60
CA ARG A 311 3.99 -33.33 36.70
C ARG A 311 5.12 -32.46 36.15
N ASN A 312 4.82 -31.20 35.87
CA ASN A 312 5.69 -30.32 35.09
C ASN A 312 6.33 -29.20 35.91
N ARG A 313 5.71 -28.75 37.01
CA ARG A 313 6.19 -27.64 37.85
C ARG A 313 5.66 -27.77 39.29
N PRO A 314 6.23 -28.67 40.11
CA PRO A 314 5.74 -28.93 41.47
C PRO A 314 5.73 -27.69 42.38
N ASP A 315 6.66 -26.76 42.14
CA ASP A 315 6.79 -25.50 42.90
C ASP A 315 5.91 -24.36 42.33
N ALA A 316 4.91 -24.68 41.50
CA ALA A 316 4.02 -23.68 40.92
C ALA A 316 3.24 -22.92 42.01
N ARG A 317 3.20 -21.59 41.87
CA ARG A 317 2.50 -20.70 42.80
C ARG A 317 1.03 -20.58 42.43
N TYR A 318 0.20 -20.14 43.36
CA TYR A 318 -1.24 -19.93 43.12
C TYR A 318 -1.52 -19.00 41.92
N GLY A 319 -0.70 -17.96 41.70
CA GLY A 319 -0.81 -17.05 40.56
C GLY A 319 -0.38 -17.63 39.21
N ASP A 320 0.31 -18.78 39.18
CA ASP A 320 0.77 -19.39 37.93
C ASP A 320 -0.38 -20.00 37.12
N HIS A 321 -1.50 -20.32 37.77
CA HIS A 321 -2.73 -20.74 37.10
C HIS A 321 -3.20 -19.71 36.07
N ASP A 322 -3.26 -18.45 36.49
CA ASP A 322 -3.73 -17.34 35.68
C ASP A 322 -2.76 -17.04 34.51
N LEU A 323 -1.46 -17.18 34.75
CA LEU A 323 -0.45 -17.04 33.70
C LEU A 323 -0.48 -18.21 32.71
N ALA A 324 -0.71 -19.43 33.19
CA ALA A 324 -0.88 -20.62 32.35
C ALA A 324 -2.13 -20.56 31.48
N LEU A 325 -3.23 -20.03 32.01
CA LEU A 325 -4.48 -19.81 31.27
C LEU A 325 -4.29 -18.71 30.22
N THR A 326 -3.56 -17.64 30.55
CA THR A 326 -3.15 -16.60 29.59
C THR A 326 -2.23 -17.16 28.50
N LEU A 327 -1.35 -18.10 28.82
CA LEU A 327 -0.53 -18.79 27.82
C LEU A 327 -1.40 -19.62 26.86
N GLN A 328 -2.37 -20.38 27.38
CA GLN A 328 -3.33 -21.09 26.52
C GLN A 328 -4.11 -20.11 25.64
N TRP A 329 -4.50 -18.95 26.16
CA TRP A 329 -5.18 -17.91 25.40
C TRP A 329 -4.34 -17.40 24.22
N VAL A 330 -3.07 -17.07 24.45
CA VAL A 330 -2.18 -16.51 23.41
C VAL A 330 -1.68 -17.57 22.43
N HIS A 331 -1.32 -18.77 22.91
CA HIS A 331 -0.62 -19.77 22.10
C HIS A 331 -1.53 -20.87 21.56
N VAL A 332 -2.70 -21.12 22.18
CA VAL A 332 -3.65 -22.13 21.71
C VAL A 332 -4.87 -21.47 21.07
N ALA A 333 -5.50 -20.48 21.70
CA ALA A 333 -6.57 -19.74 21.03
C ALA A 333 -6.05 -18.74 19.98
N HIS A 334 -4.75 -18.45 19.96
CA HIS A 334 -4.17 -17.40 19.11
C HIS A 334 -4.93 -16.07 19.27
N ALA A 335 -5.28 -15.78 20.52
CA ALA A 335 -6.07 -14.63 20.89
C ALA A 335 -5.18 -13.48 21.40
N HIS A 336 -5.69 -12.25 21.30
CA HIS A 336 -4.91 -11.08 21.67
C HIS A 336 -4.65 -11.05 23.19
N LEU A 337 -3.40 -10.81 23.62
CA LEU A 337 -2.98 -10.85 25.02
C LEU A 337 -3.83 -9.93 25.92
N ASP A 338 -4.10 -8.69 25.47
CA ASP A 338 -4.91 -7.73 26.23
C ASP A 338 -6.37 -8.18 26.47
N LEU A 339 -6.81 -9.26 25.82
CA LEU A 339 -8.16 -9.82 25.94
C LEU A 339 -8.20 -11.14 26.73
N SER A 340 -7.10 -11.57 27.35
CA SER A 340 -7.11 -12.77 28.19
C SER A 340 -8.22 -12.68 29.24
N PRO A 341 -9.00 -13.75 29.46
CA PRO A 341 -10.11 -13.75 30.41
C PRO A 341 -9.65 -13.49 31.86
N VAL A 342 -8.39 -13.78 32.16
CA VAL A 342 -7.74 -13.52 33.45
C VAL A 342 -7.76 -12.04 33.82
N TRP A 343 -7.76 -11.14 32.83
CA TRP A 343 -7.83 -9.70 33.09
C TRP A 343 -9.23 -9.20 33.48
N ARG A 344 -10.26 -10.07 33.40
CA ARG A 344 -11.64 -9.78 33.84
C ARG A 344 -12.20 -8.48 33.25
N GLY A 345 -11.95 -8.25 31.96
CA GLY A 345 -12.39 -7.06 31.24
C GLY A 345 -11.56 -5.80 31.48
N LYS A 346 -10.51 -5.87 32.31
CA LYS A 346 -9.56 -4.76 32.50
C LYS A 346 -8.40 -4.90 31.53
N ARG A 347 -7.83 -3.77 31.10
CA ARG A 347 -6.61 -3.79 30.27
C ARG A 347 -5.40 -4.13 31.17
N PRO A 348 -4.55 -5.10 30.80
CA PRO A 348 -3.38 -5.44 31.62
C PRO A 348 -2.37 -4.29 31.64
N THR A 349 -1.73 -4.12 32.80
CA THR A 349 -0.65 -3.15 33.01
C THR A 349 0.65 -3.63 32.36
N ALA A 350 1.67 -2.76 32.30
CA ALA A 350 2.99 -3.16 31.86
C ALA A 350 3.60 -4.26 32.74
N ASN A 351 3.33 -4.22 34.05
CA ASN A 351 3.80 -5.22 35.01
C ASN A 351 3.12 -6.58 34.79
N ASP A 352 1.81 -6.60 34.52
CA ASP A 352 1.08 -7.85 34.23
C ASP A 352 1.63 -8.54 32.98
N ARG A 353 1.90 -7.75 31.91
CA ARG A 353 2.53 -8.27 30.69
C ARG A 353 3.94 -8.77 30.95
N ALA A 354 4.71 -8.11 31.82
CA ALA A 354 6.06 -8.53 32.18
C ALA A 354 6.05 -9.86 32.96
N HIS A 355 5.19 -10.01 33.96
CA HIS A 355 5.03 -11.27 34.68
C HIS A 355 4.59 -12.42 33.77
N TYR A 356 3.66 -12.16 32.85
CA TYR A 356 3.28 -13.15 31.84
C TYR A 356 4.48 -13.59 30.99
N ARG A 357 5.27 -12.64 30.48
CA ARG A 357 6.46 -12.96 29.67
C ARG A 357 7.51 -13.74 30.46
N GLN A 358 7.75 -13.38 31.72
CA GLN A 358 8.65 -14.12 32.60
C GLN A 358 8.17 -15.55 32.83
N PHE A 359 6.87 -15.74 33.09
CA PHE A 359 6.30 -17.06 33.23
C PHE A 359 6.44 -17.88 31.94
N ALA A 360 6.05 -17.33 30.79
CA ALA A 360 6.15 -18.01 29.50
C ALA A 360 7.61 -18.39 29.16
N ALA A 361 8.57 -17.50 29.41
CA ALA A 361 9.99 -17.75 29.21
C ALA A 361 10.59 -18.77 30.19
N SER A 362 9.97 -18.96 31.36
CA SER A 362 10.41 -19.95 32.35
C SER A 362 9.98 -21.38 32.04
N LEU A 363 9.13 -21.59 31.03
CA LEU A 363 8.66 -22.91 30.62
C LEU A 363 9.51 -23.44 29.46
N ASP A 364 9.95 -24.70 29.56
CA ASP A 364 10.56 -25.41 28.44
C ASP A 364 9.52 -25.85 27.39
N GLY A 365 10.00 -26.29 26.22
CA GLY A 365 9.12 -26.70 25.11
C GLY A 365 8.19 -27.87 25.45
N ARG A 366 8.62 -28.79 26.32
CA ARG A 366 7.79 -29.93 26.75
C ARG A 366 6.69 -29.45 27.69
N GLN A 367 7.01 -28.59 28.65
CA GLN A 367 6.06 -28.00 29.59
C GLN A 367 5.01 -27.16 28.85
N GLN A 368 5.42 -26.36 27.86
CA GLN A 368 4.52 -25.58 27.01
C GLN A 368 3.58 -26.49 26.19
N LEU A 369 4.12 -27.54 25.57
CA LEU A 369 3.32 -28.51 24.81
C LEU A 369 2.32 -29.24 25.70
N ASP A 370 2.76 -29.76 26.85
CA ASP A 370 1.88 -30.43 27.81
C ASP A 370 0.78 -29.49 28.33
N LEU A 371 1.11 -28.21 28.52
CA LEU A 371 0.15 -27.20 28.94
C LEU A 371 -0.87 -26.90 27.85
N ALA A 372 -0.46 -26.83 26.59
CA ALA A 372 -1.37 -26.71 25.45
C ALA A 372 -2.29 -27.93 25.35
N LEU A 373 -1.74 -29.15 25.45
CA LEU A 373 -2.48 -30.40 25.40
C LEU A 373 -3.45 -30.56 26.57
N ALA A 374 -3.18 -29.94 27.72
CA ALA A 374 -4.10 -29.93 28.85
C ALA A 374 -5.46 -29.28 28.49
N LEU A 375 -5.53 -28.42 27.46
CA LEU A 375 -6.79 -27.88 26.95
C LEU A 375 -7.71 -28.97 26.38
N HIS A 376 -7.16 -30.06 25.85
CA HIS A 376 -7.93 -31.14 25.23
C HIS A 376 -8.35 -32.23 26.22
N LYS A 377 -7.73 -32.30 27.39
CA LYS A 377 -8.14 -33.21 28.47
C LYS A 377 -9.45 -32.73 29.11
N ARG A 378 -10.31 -33.67 29.56
CA ARG A 378 -11.53 -33.33 30.33
C ARG A 378 -11.11 -32.56 31.59
N ALA A 379 -11.79 -31.45 31.85
CA ALA A 379 -11.47 -30.52 32.93
C ALA A 379 -11.93 -31.05 34.29
#